data_AF-A0A529CBE3-F1
#
_entry.id   AF-A0A529CBE3-F1
#
_cell.length_a   1.000
_cell.length_b   1.000
_cell.length_c   1.000
_cell.angle_alpha   90.00
_cell.angle_beta   90.00
_cell.angle_gamma   90.00
#
_symmetry.space_group_name_H-M   'P 1'
#
loop_
_entity.id
_entity.type
_entity.pdbx_description
1 polymer ?
#
loop_
_entity_poly.entity_id
_entity_poly.type
_entity_poly.pdbx_seq_one_letter_code
_entity_poly.pdbx_strand_id
1 'polypeptide(L)' 'MPSTVDLAAHPLTAWQGPLGLPDFTSIGDGDFSPVFDAALKAHEAEIEAIAGNTGTPTIENTLAALELAGEALDHVSS' A
#
# COMPACT_ATOMS: atom_id res chain seq x y z
N MET A 1 10.18 18.27 -10.80
CA MET A 1 9.84 17.87 -9.41
C MET A 1 9.22 16.50 -9.52
N PRO A 2 9.70 15.44 -8.84
CA PRO A 2 8.91 14.21 -8.80
C PRO A 2 7.61 14.55 -8.08
N SER A 3 6.49 14.34 -8.76
CA SER A 3 5.16 14.46 -8.16
C SER A 3 5.07 13.43 -7.04
N THR A 4 4.74 13.86 -5.82
CA THR A 4 4.48 12.95 -4.70
C THR A 4 3.30 12.04 -5.07
N VAL A 5 3.52 10.73 -5.10
CA VAL A 5 2.46 9.74 -5.36
C VAL A 5 1.50 9.72 -4.18
N ASP A 6 0.21 9.85 -4.45
CA ASP A 6 -0.86 9.65 -3.46
C ASP A 6 -1.43 8.23 -3.58
N LEU A 7 -0.94 7.31 -2.74
CA LEU A 7 -1.33 5.90 -2.76
C LEU A 7 -2.84 5.70 -2.44
N ALA A 8 -3.50 6.65 -1.79
CA ALA A 8 -4.92 6.52 -1.46
C ALA A 8 -5.84 6.85 -2.65
N ALA A 9 -5.30 7.48 -3.71
CA ALA A 9 -6.06 7.92 -4.87
C ALA A 9 -5.50 7.41 -6.21
N HIS A 10 -4.28 6.85 -6.22
CA HIS A 10 -3.64 6.42 -7.46
C HIS A 10 -4.31 5.16 -8.06
N PRO A 11 -4.61 5.10 -9.37
CA PRO A 11 -5.32 3.95 -9.98
C PRO A 11 -4.68 2.57 -9.76
N LEU A 12 -3.35 2.52 -9.63
CA LEU A 12 -2.61 1.29 -9.31
C LEU A 12 -2.89 0.73 -7.90
N THR A 13 -3.34 1.56 -6.95
CA THR A 13 -3.47 1.19 -5.52
C THR A 13 -4.87 1.44 -4.97
N ALA A 14 -5.59 2.39 -5.56
CA ALA A 14 -6.97 2.71 -5.21
C ALA A 14 -7.88 2.04 -6.25
N TRP A 15 -8.32 0.82 -5.97
CA TRP A 15 -9.25 0.09 -6.83
C TRP A 15 -10.71 0.49 -6.52
N GLN A 16 -11.43 1.03 -7.52
CA GLN A 16 -12.85 1.39 -7.40
C GLN A 16 -13.73 0.76 -8.49
N GLY A 17 -13.17 -0.11 -9.33
CA GLY A 17 -13.89 -0.76 -10.42
C GLY A 17 -14.91 -1.80 -9.94
N PRO A 18 -15.74 -2.33 -10.85
CA PRO A 18 -16.69 -3.38 -10.53
C PRO A 18 -16.01 -4.55 -9.81
N LEU A 19 -16.61 -5.00 -8.70
CA LEU A 19 -16.07 -6.06 -7.84
C LEU A 19 -14.70 -5.74 -7.22
N GLY A 20 -14.34 -4.46 -7.12
CA GLY A 20 -13.06 -4.03 -6.54
C GLY A 20 -11.88 -4.16 -7.50
N LEU A 21 -12.13 -4.25 -8.81
CA LEU A 21 -11.05 -4.32 -9.80
C LEU A 21 -10.36 -2.95 -10.03
N PRO A 22 -9.09 -2.94 -10.44
CA PRO A 22 -8.45 -1.71 -10.91
C PRO A 22 -9.10 -1.20 -12.19
N ASP A 23 -9.11 0.12 -12.37
CA ASP A 23 -9.42 0.73 -13.66
C ASP A 23 -8.17 0.73 -14.55
N PHE A 24 -7.99 -0.35 -15.31
CA PHE A 24 -6.86 -0.52 -16.23
C PHE A 24 -6.77 0.58 -17.32
N THR A 25 -7.85 1.31 -17.60
CA THR A 25 -7.82 2.39 -18.59
C THR A 25 -7.11 3.65 -18.09
N SER A 26 -6.91 3.74 -16.77
CA SER A 26 -6.29 4.85 -16.07
C SER A 26 -4.85 4.56 -15.60
N ILE A 27 -4.24 3.44 -16.04
CA ILE A 27 -2.89 3.00 -15.65
C ILE A 27 -1.97 3.01 -16.87
N GLY A 28 -0.76 3.56 -16.72
CA GLY A 28 0.31 3.49 -17.72
C GLY A 28 1.63 2.94 -17.16
N ASP A 29 2.50 2.44 -18.05
CA ASP A 29 3.79 1.85 -17.69
C ASP A 29 4.67 2.77 -16.82
N GLY A 30 4.59 4.08 -17.05
CA GLY A 30 5.35 5.09 -16.31
C GLY A 30 4.93 5.25 -14.84
N ASP A 31 3.77 4.72 -14.45
CA ASP A 31 3.24 4.86 -13.10
C ASP A 31 3.84 3.82 -12.13
N PHE A 32 4.23 2.64 -12.64
CA PHE A 32 4.64 1.53 -11.78
C PHE A 32 5.85 1.86 -10.92
N SER A 33 6.94 2.36 -11.49
CA SER A 33 8.16 2.65 -10.73
C SER A 33 7.93 3.62 -9.56
N PRO A 34 7.34 4.83 -9.76
CA PRO A 34 7.12 5.75 -8.64
C PRO A 34 6.09 5.23 -7.64
N VAL A 35 5.10 4.45 -8.07
CA VAL A 35 4.08 3.88 -7.16
C VAL A 35 4.66 2.73 -6.33
N PHE A 36 5.47 1.84 -6.90
CA PHE A 36 6.19 0.82 -6.15
C PHE A 36 7.11 1.43 -5.10
N ASP A 37 7.90 2.45 -5.45
CA ASP A 37 8.78 3.14 -4.50
C ASP A 37 7.99 3.74 -3.33
N ALA A 38 6.83 4.35 -3.61
CA ALA A 38 5.95 4.90 -2.59
C ALA A 38 5.31 3.80 -1.72
N ALA A 39 4.82 2.72 -2.34
CA ALA A 39 4.15 1.61 -1.65
C ALA A 39 5.10 0.82 -0.75
N LEU A 40 6.33 0.53 -1.21
CA LEU A 40 7.37 -0.08 -0.40
C LEU A 40 7.71 0.77 0.82
N LYS A 41 7.88 2.08 0.62
CA LYS A 41 8.17 3.02 1.72
C LYS A 41 7.02 3.10 2.74
N ALA A 42 5.77 3.06 2.26
CA ALA A 42 4.60 3.05 3.14
C ALA A 42 4.54 1.75 3.95
N HIS A 43 4.75 0.61 3.31
CA HIS A 43 4.77 -0.70 3.96
C HIS A 43 5.89 -0.80 5.00
N GLU A 44 7.11 -0.35 4.69
CA GLU A 44 8.21 -0.29 5.67
C GLU A 44 7.84 0.53 6.91
N ALA A 45 7.16 1.66 6.73
CA ALA A 45 6.72 2.49 7.85
C ALA A 45 5.64 1.82 8.71
N GLU A 46 4.72 1.07 8.10
CA GLU A 46 3.72 0.26 8.81
C GLU A 46 4.38 -0.85 9.63
N ILE A 47 5.32 -1.58 9.03
CA ILE A 47 6.08 -2.65 9.70
C ILE A 47 6.90 -2.08 10.87
N GLU A 48 7.58 -0.95 10.69
CA GLU A 48 8.31 -0.28 11.77
C GLU A 48 7.37 0.16 12.91
N ALA A 49 6.18 0.67 12.60
CA ALA A 49 5.19 1.03 13.60
C ALA A 49 4.68 -0.18 14.40
N ILE A 50 4.50 -1.33 13.75
CA ILE A 50 4.11 -2.59 14.39
C ILE A 50 5.26 -3.12 15.26
N ALA A 51 6.48 -3.21 14.71
CA ALA A 51 7.65 -3.73 15.41
C ALA A 51 8.09 -2.84 16.58
N GLY A 52 7.93 -1.53 16.43
CA GLY A 52 8.23 -0.52 17.44
C GLY A 52 7.16 -0.35 18.53
N ASN A 53 6.04 -1.09 18.47
CA ASN A 53 4.98 -0.99 19.45
C ASN A 53 5.44 -1.54 20.81
N THR A 54 5.51 -0.66 21.82
CA THR A 54 5.96 -1.03 23.18
C THR A 54 4.87 -1.64 24.07
N GLY A 55 3.65 -1.77 23.56
CA GLY A 55 2.55 -2.45 24.25
C GLY A 55 2.80 -3.95 24.40
N THR A 56 2.04 -4.62 25.26
CA THR A 56 2.03 -6.09 25.27
C THR A 56 1.54 -6.61 23.91
N PRO A 57 2.25 -7.52 23.24
CA PRO A 57 1.81 -8.08 21.97
C PRO A 57 0.44 -8.76 22.10
N THR A 58 -0.49 -8.38 21.23
CA THR A 58 -1.81 -8.98 21.08
C THR A 58 -2.01 -9.44 19.65
N ILE A 59 -3.10 -10.18 19.41
CA ILE A 59 -3.48 -10.56 18.04
C ILE A 59 -3.69 -9.30 17.19
N GLU A 60 -4.35 -8.28 17.74
CA GLU A 60 -4.71 -7.06 17.01
C GLU A 60 -3.49 -6.20 16.67
N ASN A 61 -2.58 -5.98 17.63
CA ASN A 61 -1.48 -5.04 17.44
C ASN A 61 -0.25 -5.66 16.76
N THR A 62 -0.23 -6.99 16.57
CA THR A 62 0.89 -7.71 15.95
C THR A 62 0.40 -8.54 14.78
N LEU A 63 -0.40 -9.59 15.00
CA LEU A 63 -0.79 -10.51 13.93
C LEU A 63 -1.70 -9.84 12.90
N ALA A 64 -2.85 -9.32 13.33
CA ALA A 64 -3.80 -8.67 12.45
C ALA A 64 -3.21 -7.41 11.80
N ALA A 65 -2.37 -6.67 12.53
CA ALA A 65 -1.67 -5.52 11.97
C ALA A 65 -0.69 -5.92 10.85
N LEU A 66 0.07 -7.02 11.02
CA LEU A 66 0.96 -7.53 9.97
C LEU A 66 0.18 -8.05 8.74
N GLU A 67 -0.94 -8.74 8.96
CA GLU A 67 -1.79 -9.26 7.87
C GLU A 67 -2.47 -8.14 7.06
N LEU A 68 -2.72 -6.97 7.67
CA LEU A 68 -3.36 -5.83 7.02
C LEU A 68 -2.35 -4.79 6.49
N ALA A 69 -1.07 -4.91 6.82
CA ALA A 69 -0.05 -3.99 6.33
C ALA A 69 0.23 -4.23 4.83
N GLY A 70 0.56 -3.16 4.12
CA GLY A 70 1.01 -3.25 2.73
C GLY A 70 -0.09 -3.34 1.68
N GLU A 71 -1.33 -2.95 1.97
CA GLU A 71 -2.45 -2.98 1.00
C GLU A 71 -2.09 -2.30 -0.33
N ALA A 72 -1.45 -1.12 -0.28
CA ALA A 72 -1.00 -0.43 -1.49
C ALA A 72 0.05 -1.22 -2.28
N LEU A 73 0.94 -1.95 -1.58
CA LEU A 73 1.97 -2.77 -2.21
C LEU A 73 1.37 -4.03 -2.82
N ASP A 74 0.40 -4.65 -2.15
CA ASP A 74 -0.36 -5.80 -2.65
C ASP A 74 -1.04 -5.44 -3.98
N HIS A 75 -1.81 -4.34 -4.00
CA HIS A 75 -2.52 -3.89 -5.19
C HIS A 75 -1.61 -3.59 -6.39
N VAL A 76 -0.49 -2.86 -6.20
CA VAL A 76 0.40 -2.55 -7.34
C VAL A 76 1.15 -3.78 -7.88
N SER A 77 1.20 -4.87 -7.11
CA SER A 77 1.93 -6.10 -7.45
C SER A 77 1.08 -7.20 -8.11
N SER A 78 -0.23 -7.00 -8.21
CA SER A 78 -1.20 -8.00 -8.70
C SER A 78 -1.64 -7.79 -10.15
#